data_AF-A0A435URL4-F1
#
_entry.id   AF-A0A435URL4-F1
#
_cell.length_a   1.000
_cell.length_b   1.000
_cell.length_c   1.000
_cell.angle_alpha   90.00
_cell.angle_beta   90.00
_cell.angle_gamma   90.00
#
_symmetry.space_group_name_H-M   'P 1'
#
loop_
_entity.id
_entity.type
_entity.pdbx_description
1 polymer ?
#
loop_
_entity_poly.entity_id
_entity_poly.type
_entity_poly.pdbx_seq_one_letter_code
_entity_poly.pdbx_strand_id
1 'polypeptide(L)' 'MNSIEIATLTPAAETQDGLAELLVATVAAGGSVSFMHPLAPQAARGFWEKSLAAAARGERAVLG' A
#
# COMPACT_ATOMS: atom_id res chain seq x y z
N MET A 1 22.89 14.42 2.94
CA MET A 1 21.96 13.27 2.93
C MET A 1 20.61 13.77 3.38
N ASN A 2 19.54 13.48 2.64
CA ASN A 2 18.20 13.63 3.20
C ASN A 2 18.02 12.54 4.25
N SER A 3 17.62 12.88 5.47
CA SER A 3 17.27 11.87 6.47
C SER A 3 16.07 11.08 5.97
N ILE A 4 16.13 9.76 6.07
CA ILE A 4 14.98 8.89 5.85
C ILE A 4 14.25 8.79 7.18
N GLU A 5 12.97 9.14 7.17
CA GLU A 5 12.07 8.96 8.30
C GLU A 5 11.06 7.87 7.96
N ILE A 6 10.69 7.08 8.97
CA ILE A 6 9.67 6.03 8.84
C ILE A 6 8.61 6.34 9.89
N ALA A 7 7.36 6.46 9.46
CA ALA A 7 6.23 6.78 10.33
C ALA A 7 5.03 5.87 10.06
N THR A 8 4.08 5.86 11.00
CA THR A 8 2.79 5.20 10.77
C THR A 8 2.01 5.94 9.69
N LEU A 9 1.62 5.21 8.65
CA LEU A 9 0.78 5.72 7.59
C LEU A 9 -0.68 5.76 8.01
N THR A 10 -1.36 6.85 7.66
CA THR A 10 -2.78 7.08 7.95
C THR A 10 -3.61 6.91 6.67
N PRO A 11 -4.94 6.70 6.77
CA PRO A 11 -5.82 6.57 5.61
C PRO A 11 -6.04 7.92 4.90
N ALA A 12 -4.99 8.44 4.26
CA ALA A 12 -5.04 9.59 3.36
C ALA A 12 -5.12 9.12 1.90
N ALA A 13 -5.87 9.84 1.06
CA ALA A 13 -6.08 9.46 -0.34
C ALA A 13 -4.77 9.36 -1.13
N GLU A 14 -3.85 10.32 -0.93
CA GLU A 14 -2.53 10.33 -1.58
C GLU A 14 -1.69 9.11 -1.16
N THR A 15 -1.66 8.78 0.12
CA THR A 15 -0.97 7.59 0.64
C THR A 15 -1.55 6.31 0.03
N GLN A 16 -2.87 6.20 -0.04
CA GLN A 16 -3.53 5.03 -0.63
C GLN A 16 -3.19 4.87 -2.11
N ASP A 17 -3.21 5.96 -2.86
CA ASP A 17 -2.96 5.93 -4.31
C ASP A 17 -1.48 5.60 -4.59
N GLY A 18 -0.53 6.18 -3.85
CA GLY A 18 0.89 5.84 -3.96
C GLY A 18 1.20 4.39 -3.57
N LEU A 19 0.57 3.87 -2.52
CA LEU A 19 0.69 2.46 -2.13
C LEU A 19 0.09 1.51 -3.18
N ALA A 20 -1.04 1.88 -3.79
CA ALA A 20 -1.67 1.10 -4.85
C ALA A 20 -0.78 1.04 -6.11
N GLU A 21 -0.20 2.17 -6.50
CA GLU A 21 0.78 2.23 -7.60
C GLU A 21 1.99 1.35 -7.31
N LEU A 22 2.58 1.46 -6.12
CA LEU A 22 3.71 0.65 -5.68
C LEU A 22 3.40 -0.85 -5.75
N LEU A 23 2.20 -1.25 -5.31
CA LEU A 23 1.77 -2.65 -5.34
C LEU A 23 1.62 -3.16 -6.78
N VAL A 24 0.98 -2.38 -7.66
CA VAL A 24 0.83 -2.75 -9.08
C VAL A 24 2.19 -2.86 -9.76
N ALA A 25 3.09 -1.90 -9.54
CA ALA A 25 4.44 -1.92 -10.08
C ALA A 25 5.24 -3.13 -9.59
N THR A 26 5.15 -3.44 -8.30
CA THR A 26 5.82 -4.60 -7.68
C THR A 26 5.35 -5.91 -8.32
N VAL A 27 4.04 -6.09 -8.50
CA VAL A 27 3.47 -7.30 -9.12
C VAL A 27 3.83 -7.39 -10.59
N ALA A 28 3.82 -6.27 -11.33
CA ALA A 28 4.24 -6.20 -12.73
C ALA A 28 5.73 -6.55 -12.90
N ALA A 29 6.57 -6.23 -11.91
CA ALA A 29 7.98 -6.62 -11.87
C ALA A 29 8.21 -8.08 -11.44
N GLY A 30 7.15 -8.87 -11.20
CA GLY A 30 7.24 -10.27 -10.79
C GLY A 30 7.38 -10.49 -9.28
N GLY A 31 7.15 -9.46 -8.46
CA GLY A 31 7.18 -9.56 -7.00
C GLY A 31 6.07 -10.47 -6.46
N SER A 32 6.45 -11.47 -5.65
CA SER A 32 5.51 -12.39 -4.99
C SER A 32 4.97 -11.79 -3.69
N VAL A 33 3.88 -11.02 -3.79
CA VAL A 33 3.23 -10.31 -2.68
C VAL A 33 1.75 -10.69 -2.56
N SER A 34 1.44 -11.97 -2.80
CA SER A 34 0.07 -12.54 -2.75
C SER A 34 -0.88 -12.11 -3.87
N PHE A 35 -0.38 -11.44 -4.91
CA PHE A 35 -1.12 -11.07 -6.12
C PHE A 35 -0.40 -11.62 -7.36
N MET A 36 -1.16 -11.78 -8.45
CA MET A 36 -0.64 -12.21 -9.75
C MET A 36 -0.81 -11.11 -10.78
N HIS A 37 0.15 -11.02 -11.71
CA HIS A 37 0.01 -10.14 -12.87
C HIS A 37 -1.01 -10.71 -13.87
N PRO A 38 -1.92 -9.88 -14.44
CA PRO A 38 -2.09 -8.45 -14.18
C PRO A 38 -2.93 -8.14 -12.93
N LEU A 39 -2.46 -7.18 -12.11
CA LEU A 39 -3.22 -6.66 -10.98
C LEU A 39 -3.98 -5.39 -11.40
N ALA A 40 -5.30 -5.40 -11.28
CA ALA A 40 -6.13 -4.24 -11.56
C ALA A 40 -5.88 -3.11 -10.53
N PRO A 41 -5.72 -1.84 -10.96
CA PRO A 41 -5.51 -0.72 -10.03
C PRO A 41 -6.61 -0.58 -8.96
N GLN A 42 -7.88 -0.88 -9.31
CA GLN A 42 -8.96 -0.82 -8.32
C GLN A 42 -8.83 -1.90 -7.24
N ALA A 43 -8.29 -3.08 -7.58
CA ALA A 43 -8.05 -4.15 -6.61
C ALA A 43 -6.90 -3.77 -5.65
N ALA A 44 -5.83 -3.17 -6.17
CA ALA A 44 -4.75 -2.64 -5.35
C ALA A 44 -5.23 -1.53 -4.40
N ARG A 45 -6.06 -0.60 -4.91
CA ARG A 45 -6.67 0.46 -4.10
C ARG A 45 -7.56 -0.11 -3.00
N GLY A 46 -8.43 -1.05 -3.32
CA GLY A 46 -9.31 -1.70 -2.34
C GLY A 46 -8.56 -2.51 -1.28
N PHE A 47 -7.41 -3.08 -1.61
CA PHE A 47 -6.53 -3.72 -0.62
C PHE A 47 -5.95 -2.69 0.36
N TRP A 48 -5.44 -1.56 -0.14
CA TRP A 48 -4.86 -0.53 0.72
C TRP A 48 -5.88 0.24 1.54
N GLU A 49 -7.07 0.50 0.99
CA GLU A 49 -8.20 1.07 1.73
C GLU A 49 -8.51 0.23 2.97
N LYS A 50 -8.69 -1.08 2.79
CA LYS A 50 -8.95 -2.02 3.91
C LYS A 50 -7.78 -2.09 4.88
N SER A 51 -6.55 -2.06 4.37
CA SER A 51 -5.33 -2.15 5.18
C SER A 51 -5.11 -0.92 6.04
N LEU A 52 -5.28 0.28 5.48
CA LEU A 52 -5.16 1.55 6.19
C LEU A 52 -6.34 1.76 7.16
N ALA A 53 -7.55 1.29 6.81
CA ALA A 53 -8.67 1.28 7.74
C ALA A 53 -8.42 0.35 8.94
N ALA A 54 -7.83 -0.83 8.73
CA ALA A 54 -7.40 -1.71 9.81
C ALA A 54 -6.29 -1.08 10.66
N ALA A 55 -5.39 -0.32 10.02
CA ALA A 55 -4.35 0.42 10.73
C ALA A 55 -4.91 1.53 11.63
N ALA A 56 -5.90 2.28 11.13
CA ALA A 56 -6.60 3.29 11.93
C ALA A 56 -7.32 2.68 13.15
N ARG A 57 -7.71 1.40 13.11
CA ARG A 57 -8.30 0.67 14.24
C ARG A 57 -7.26 0.02 15.17
N GLY A 58 -5.97 0.12 14.86
CA GLY A 58 -4.89 -0.52 15.62
C GLY A 58 -4.79 -2.04 15.41
N GLU A 59 -5.47 -2.60 14.42
CA GLU A 59 -5.43 -4.04 14.10
C GLU A 59 -4.21 -4.43 13.26
N ARG A 60 -3.59 -3.43 12.61
CA ARG A 60 -2.43 -3.57 11.72
C ARG A 60 -1.52 -2.35 11.87
N ALA A 61 -0.21 -2.52 11.67
CA ALA A 61 0.68 -1.40 11.42
C ALA A 61 0.97 -1.30 9.91
N VAL A 62 0.91 -0.08 9.36
CA VAL A 62 1.39 0.25 8.02
C VAL A 62 2.39 1.38 8.19
N LEU A 63 3.63 1.16 7.74
CA LEU A 63 4.74 2.09 7.91
C LEU A 63 5.26 2.50 6.53
N GLY A 64 5.74 3.73 6.41
CA GLY A 64 6.34 4.26 5.19
C GLY A 64 7.03 5.59 5.41
#